data_AF-A0AAN9LY38-F1
#
_entry.id   AF-A0AAN9LY38-F1
#
_cell.length_a   1.000
_cell.length_b   1.000
_cell.length_c   1.000
_cell.angle_alpha   90.00
_cell.angle_beta   90.00
_cell.angle_gamma   90.00
#
_symmetry.space_group_name_H-M   'P 1'
#
loop_
_entity.id
_entity.type
_entity.pdbx_description
1 polymer ?
#
loop_
_entity_poly.entity_id
_entity_poly.type
_entity_poly.pdbx_seq_one_letter_code
_entity_poly.pdbx_strand_id
1 'polypeptide(L)'
;MDNPIAGEDFSYLSGFGNHHSSEALPGALPEGQNSPLICPFGLYAEQISGTPFTSPRNRNRFSWFYRIKPSVTHEPFKPRVPSNRKIFSEFNNSNSSANPTQLRWKPMDAPDSPTDFIDGLSTICGSGSSFMRHGYAIHMYAANKSMDNCAFCNADGDFLIVPQQGRLLITTECGRLKVSPGEIAILPQGFRFSVNLPDGPSRGYVAEIFGTHFELPDLGPIGANGLAAPRDFLVPTAWFEDKSYPGYTIVQKFGGELFAAVQDFSPFNVVAWHGNYFPYKYDLSKFCPYNTVLFDHSDPSINTVLTAPTDKPGVALLDFVIFPPRWLVAEHTFRPPYYHRNCMSEFMGLIHGGYEAKADGFLPGGASLHNCMTPHGPDTKSYEATIARGNDIGPSKITDTMAFMFESSLIPRISQWALESPFLDQDYYQCWIGLRSHFNVKTRACEMDTKE
;
A
#
# COMPACT_ATOMS: atom_id res chain seq x y z
N MET A 1 -23.13 -18.19 13.51
CA MET A 1 -23.90 -17.31 12.60
C MET A 1 -23.16 -17.38 11.27
N ASP A 2 -23.72 -18.10 10.31
CA ASP A 2 -23.12 -18.23 8.99
C ASP A 2 -23.06 -16.84 8.34
N ASN A 3 -21.85 -16.34 8.10
CA ASN A 3 -21.64 -15.05 7.46
C ASN A 3 -21.96 -15.22 5.96
N PRO A 4 -23.11 -14.74 5.44
CA PRO A 4 -23.59 -15.08 4.09
C PRO A 4 -22.66 -14.60 2.97
N ILE A 5 -21.69 -13.77 3.33
CA ILE A 5 -20.76 -13.07 2.45
C ILE A 5 -19.54 -13.94 2.08
N ALA A 6 -19.23 -14.99 2.85
CA ALA A 6 -18.01 -15.78 2.65
C ALA A 6 -17.99 -16.59 1.33
N GLY A 7 -19.14 -16.78 0.69
CA GLY A 7 -19.31 -17.60 -0.52
C GLY A 7 -19.84 -16.87 -1.78
N GLU A 8 -19.93 -15.53 -1.79
CA GLU A 8 -20.31 -14.80 -3.00
C GLU A 8 -19.14 -14.70 -4.00
N ASP A 9 -19.38 -15.10 -5.26
CA ASP A 9 -18.48 -14.85 -6.37
C ASP A 9 -18.59 -13.38 -6.81
N PHE A 10 -17.51 -12.61 -6.60
CA PHE A 10 -17.43 -11.22 -7.06
C PHE A 10 -16.98 -11.16 -8.52
N SER A 11 -17.70 -10.41 -9.35
CA SER A 11 -17.26 -10.01 -10.68
C SER A 11 -16.41 -8.75 -10.63
N TYR A 12 -15.39 -8.68 -11.49
CA TYR A 12 -14.51 -7.54 -11.64
C TYR A 12 -14.36 -7.13 -13.10
N LEU A 13 -14.24 -5.83 -13.34
CA LEU A 13 -13.70 -5.28 -14.60
C LEU A 13 -12.18 -5.31 -14.53
N SER A 14 -11.49 -5.44 -15.67
CA SER A 14 -10.03 -5.49 -15.71
C SER A 14 -9.43 -4.34 -16.52
N GLY A 15 -8.24 -3.88 -16.13
CA GLY A 15 -7.47 -2.88 -16.85
C GLY A 15 -7.23 -1.61 -16.05
N PHE A 16 -5.96 -1.38 -15.71
CA PHE A 16 -5.48 -0.16 -15.05
C PHE A 16 -5.70 1.08 -15.93
N GLY A 17 -6.29 2.13 -15.35
CA GLY A 17 -6.48 3.42 -16.02
C GLY A 17 -7.54 3.46 -17.13
N ASN A 18 -8.28 2.37 -17.35
CA ASN A 18 -9.38 2.30 -18.30
C ASN A 18 -10.51 3.29 -17.97
N HIS A 19 -11.31 3.62 -18.98
CA HIS A 19 -12.64 4.18 -18.78
C HIS A 19 -13.63 3.03 -18.71
N HIS A 20 -14.11 2.74 -17.50
CA HIS A 20 -15.06 1.68 -17.25
C HIS A 20 -16.49 2.20 -17.23
N SER A 21 -17.44 1.31 -17.43
CA SER A 21 -18.88 1.53 -17.26
C SER A 21 -19.45 0.29 -16.59
N SER A 22 -20.19 0.47 -15.51
CA SER A 22 -20.79 -0.62 -14.76
C SER A 22 -22.18 -0.22 -14.27
N GLU A 23 -23.13 -1.15 -14.39
CA GLU A 23 -24.49 -0.97 -13.89
C GLU A 23 -24.96 -2.23 -13.17
N ALA A 24 -25.56 -2.07 -11.99
CA ALA A 24 -26.18 -3.16 -11.24
C ALA A 24 -27.59 -3.48 -11.74
N LEU A 25 -28.24 -2.50 -12.38
CA LEU A 25 -29.53 -2.63 -13.06
C LEU A 25 -29.36 -2.26 -14.53
N PRO A 26 -29.79 -3.10 -15.49
CA PRO A 26 -29.67 -2.79 -16.91
C PRO A 26 -30.34 -1.46 -17.29
N GLY A 27 -29.61 -0.61 -18.02
CA GLY A 27 -30.09 0.70 -18.46
C GLY A 27 -30.07 1.78 -17.38
N ALA A 28 -29.31 1.58 -16.29
CA ALA A 28 -29.16 2.60 -15.24
C ALA A 28 -28.18 3.71 -15.62
N LEU A 29 -27.25 3.44 -16.54
CA LEU A 29 -26.43 4.48 -17.16
C LEU A 29 -27.26 5.27 -18.18
N PRO A 30 -27.28 6.61 -18.12
CA PRO A 30 -27.90 7.42 -19.16
C PRO A 30 -27.15 7.27 -20.49
N GLU A 31 -27.90 7.19 -21.58
CA GLU A 31 -27.34 7.08 -22.92
C GLU A 31 -26.96 8.45 -23.50
N GLY A 32 -25.75 8.57 -24.04
CA GLY A 32 -25.29 9.74 -24.80
C GLY A 32 -25.01 11.03 -24.01
N GLN A 33 -25.22 11.07 -22.69
CA GLN A 33 -24.97 12.24 -21.83
C GLN A 33 -24.76 11.85 -20.36
N ASN A 34 -24.11 12.72 -19.56
CA ASN A 34 -23.85 12.44 -18.14
C ASN A 34 -24.91 13.02 -17.18
N SER A 35 -25.63 14.06 -17.60
CA SER A 35 -26.54 14.82 -16.72
C SER A 35 -27.92 14.99 -17.36
N PRO A 36 -28.69 13.89 -17.53
CA PRO A 36 -30.05 13.98 -18.02
C PRO A 36 -30.93 14.79 -17.05
N LEU A 37 -31.98 15.44 -17.58
CA LEU A 37 -32.98 16.13 -16.74
C LEU A 37 -33.63 15.17 -15.74
N ILE A 38 -33.88 13.93 -16.16
CA ILE A 38 -34.39 12.83 -15.34
C ILE A 38 -33.45 11.64 -15.59
N CYS A 39 -32.69 11.21 -14.58
CA CYS A 39 -31.86 10.02 -14.73
C CYS A 39 -32.75 8.76 -14.83
N PRO A 40 -32.27 7.69 -15.50
CA PRO A 40 -32.88 6.38 -15.42
C PRO A 40 -33.15 5.99 -13.96
N PHE A 41 -34.28 5.31 -13.73
CA PHE A 41 -34.76 4.93 -12.40
C PHE A 41 -34.95 6.09 -11.40
N GLY A 42 -34.93 7.35 -11.84
CA GLY A 42 -35.05 8.52 -10.95
C GLY A 42 -33.81 8.75 -10.08
N LEU A 43 -32.65 8.25 -10.50
CA LEU A 43 -31.38 8.41 -9.78
C LEU A 43 -30.88 9.87 -9.80
N TYR A 44 -29.91 10.16 -8.95
CA TYR A 44 -29.14 11.40 -8.96
C TYR A 44 -27.80 11.18 -9.66
N ALA A 45 -27.47 12.05 -10.61
CA ALA A 45 -26.13 12.13 -11.19
C ALA A 45 -25.20 12.91 -10.25
N GLU A 46 -24.07 12.32 -9.89
CA GLU A 46 -23.04 12.92 -9.04
C GLU A 46 -21.67 12.64 -9.66
N GLN A 47 -20.80 13.64 -9.74
CA GLN A 47 -19.43 13.45 -10.22
C GLN A 47 -18.46 13.49 -9.05
N ILE A 48 -17.60 12.47 -8.95
CA ILE A 48 -16.38 12.54 -8.16
C ILE A 48 -15.21 12.93 -9.08
N SER A 49 -14.50 13.99 -8.72
CA SER A 49 -13.34 14.49 -9.47
C SER A 49 -12.07 14.22 -8.65
N GLY A 50 -11.25 13.28 -9.11
CA GLY A 50 -9.96 12.97 -8.47
C GLY A 50 -8.89 14.00 -8.80
N THR A 51 -9.01 14.69 -9.95
CA THR A 51 -8.04 15.69 -10.42
C THR A 51 -8.71 17.01 -10.80
N PRO A 52 -7.96 18.13 -10.90
CA PRO A 52 -8.47 19.36 -11.49
C PRO A 52 -9.07 19.16 -12.89
N PHE A 53 -10.13 19.90 -13.23
CA PHE A 53 -10.83 19.76 -14.52
C PHE A 53 -9.93 19.96 -15.74
N THR A 54 -8.90 20.81 -15.62
CA THR A 54 -7.96 21.14 -16.68
C THR A 54 -6.75 20.20 -16.76
N SER A 55 -6.72 19.14 -15.95
CA SER A 55 -5.66 18.13 -16.05
C SER A 55 -5.61 17.55 -17.46
N PRO A 56 -4.41 17.33 -18.04
CA PRO A 56 -4.25 16.65 -19.32
C PRO A 56 -5.03 15.35 -19.35
N ARG A 57 -5.64 15.02 -20.50
CA ARG A 57 -6.59 13.89 -20.59
C ARG A 57 -6.04 12.55 -20.07
N ASN A 58 -4.76 12.28 -20.27
CA ASN A 58 -4.09 11.07 -19.78
C ASN A 58 -3.90 11.03 -18.25
N ARG A 59 -3.97 12.19 -17.59
CA ARG A 59 -3.88 12.36 -16.13
C ARG A 59 -5.21 12.78 -15.49
N ASN A 60 -6.23 13.06 -16.28
CA ASN A 60 -7.52 13.50 -15.77
C ASN A 60 -8.28 12.29 -15.19
N ARG A 61 -8.64 12.37 -13.91
CA ARG A 61 -9.32 11.30 -13.16
C ARG A 61 -10.67 11.79 -12.67
N PHE A 62 -11.74 11.15 -13.12
CA PHE A 62 -13.10 11.38 -12.64
C PHE A 62 -13.98 10.15 -12.83
N SER A 63 -15.08 10.10 -12.07
CA SER A 63 -16.17 9.16 -12.29
C SER A 63 -17.53 9.83 -12.06
N TRP A 64 -18.51 9.38 -12.82
CA TRP A 64 -19.92 9.71 -12.64
C TRP A 64 -20.63 8.58 -11.94
N PHE A 65 -21.42 8.92 -10.93
CA PHE A 65 -22.28 8.03 -10.16
C PHE A 65 -23.73 8.35 -10.44
N TYR A 66 -24.54 7.31 -10.56
CA TYR A 66 -25.99 7.39 -10.61
C TYR A 66 -26.52 6.68 -9.37
N ARG A 67 -26.88 7.48 -8.36
CA ARG A 67 -27.10 7.05 -6.98
C ARG A 67 -28.51 7.38 -6.48
N ILE A 68 -29.00 6.61 -5.51
CA ILE A 68 -30.36 6.73 -4.98
C ILE A 68 -30.55 8.02 -4.19
N LYS A 69 -29.55 8.40 -3.38
CA LYS A 69 -29.50 9.68 -2.67
C LYS A 69 -28.11 10.30 -2.82
N PRO A 70 -28.00 11.61 -3.06
CA PRO A 70 -26.72 12.28 -3.28
C PRO A 70 -25.89 12.36 -1.99
N SER A 71 -24.56 12.40 -2.11
CA SER A 71 -23.62 12.40 -0.98
C SER A 71 -23.75 13.59 -0.05
N VAL A 72 -24.36 14.69 -0.52
CA VAL A 72 -24.55 15.94 0.24
C VAL A 72 -25.57 15.82 1.38
N THR A 73 -26.42 14.78 1.38
CA THR A 73 -27.44 14.61 2.41
C THR A 73 -26.87 13.93 3.66
N HIS A 74 -26.35 14.71 4.59
CA HIS A 74 -25.87 14.27 5.90
C HIS A 74 -25.96 15.42 6.93
N GLU A 75 -25.91 15.09 8.22
CA GLU A 75 -25.73 16.08 9.28
C GLU A 75 -24.35 16.77 9.22
N PRO A 76 -24.17 17.96 9.82
CA PRO A 76 -22.85 18.57 9.93
C PRO A 76 -21.82 17.64 10.60
N PHE A 77 -20.61 17.59 10.04
CA PHE A 77 -19.49 16.87 10.62
C PHE A 77 -19.11 17.42 11.99
N LYS A 78 -18.89 16.53 12.96
CA LYS A 78 -18.42 16.85 14.31
C LYS A 78 -17.07 16.17 14.56
N PRO A 79 -16.14 16.78 15.32
CA PRO A 79 -14.87 16.14 15.65
C PRO A 79 -15.07 14.75 16.26
N ARG A 80 -14.30 13.77 15.79
CA ARG A 80 -14.23 12.41 16.32
C ARG A 80 -12.81 12.18 16.81
N VAL A 81 -12.65 11.79 18.06
CA VAL A 81 -11.35 11.37 18.59
C VAL A 81 -11.25 9.85 18.44
N PRO A 82 -10.30 9.33 17.65
CA PRO A 82 -10.07 7.88 17.56
C PRO A 82 -9.60 7.34 18.91
N SER A 83 -10.00 6.11 19.22
CA SER A 83 -9.69 5.46 20.50
C SER A 83 -8.18 5.38 20.76
N ASN A 84 -7.40 5.10 19.71
CA ASN A 84 -5.96 4.93 19.81
C ASN A 84 -5.16 6.24 19.73
N ARG A 85 -5.73 7.33 19.18
CA ARG A 85 -5.06 8.62 18.90
C ARG A 85 -3.74 8.50 18.12
N LYS A 86 -3.58 7.47 17.28
CA LYS A 86 -2.36 7.16 16.52
C LYS A 86 -2.43 7.51 15.04
N ILE A 87 -3.56 8.00 14.55
CA ILE A 87 -3.71 8.48 13.17
C ILE A 87 -3.46 10.00 13.11
N PHE A 88 -2.57 10.43 12.23
CA PHE A 88 -2.31 11.84 11.94
C PHE A 88 -1.58 11.99 10.59
N SER A 89 -1.56 13.20 10.04
CA SER A 89 -0.92 13.52 8.75
C SER A 89 -0.06 14.77 8.77
N GLU A 90 0.12 15.36 9.96
CA GLU A 90 1.01 16.48 10.21
C GLU A 90 2.13 16.02 11.13
N PHE A 91 3.38 16.20 10.71
CA PHE A 91 4.54 15.66 11.42
C PHE A 91 5.36 16.80 12.05
N ASN A 92 5.28 16.93 13.37
CA ASN A 92 6.01 17.95 14.11
C ASN A 92 6.57 17.40 15.44
N ASN A 93 7.27 18.25 16.22
CA ASN A 93 7.95 17.81 17.45
C ASN A 93 7.01 17.34 18.58
N SER A 94 5.69 17.57 18.50
CA SER A 94 4.74 17.11 19.54
C SER A 94 4.28 15.67 19.35
N ASN A 95 4.34 15.14 18.13
CA ASN A 95 3.80 13.81 17.78
C ASN A 95 4.81 12.88 17.10
N SER A 96 5.96 13.40 16.69
CA SER A 96 6.96 12.66 15.93
C SER A 96 8.37 13.18 16.17
N SER A 97 9.36 12.34 15.90
CA SER A 97 10.78 12.64 16.08
C SER A 97 11.59 12.24 14.85
N ALA A 98 12.65 12.99 14.57
CA ALA A 98 13.67 12.55 13.63
C ALA A 98 14.57 11.51 14.32
N ASN A 99 14.91 10.42 13.63
CA ASN A 99 15.80 9.39 14.15
C ASN A 99 16.63 8.80 12.99
N PRO A 100 17.96 9.00 12.95
CA PRO A 100 18.80 8.50 11.86
C PRO A 100 19.15 7.01 12.01
N THR A 101 18.85 6.38 13.15
CA THR A 101 19.18 4.97 13.43
C THR A 101 18.28 4.04 12.63
N GLN A 102 18.80 2.87 12.22
CA GLN A 102 17.98 1.82 11.61
C GLN A 102 16.94 1.34 12.63
N LEU A 103 15.66 1.28 12.24
CA LEU A 103 14.58 0.82 13.11
C LEU A 103 13.98 -0.48 12.58
N ARG A 104 13.55 -1.36 13.49
CA ARG A 104 12.83 -2.59 13.17
C ARG A 104 11.74 -2.83 14.20
N TRP A 105 10.53 -3.12 13.73
CA TRP A 105 9.40 -3.48 14.56
C TRP A 105 9.02 -4.94 14.34
N LYS A 106 8.75 -5.64 15.44
CA LYS A 106 8.11 -6.96 15.45
C LYS A 106 6.63 -6.82 15.03
N PRO A 107 5.98 -7.91 14.61
CA PRO A 107 4.55 -7.88 14.31
C PRO A 107 3.73 -7.41 15.50
N MET A 108 2.79 -6.47 15.28
CA MET A 108 1.89 -6.02 16.33
C MET A 108 0.82 -7.07 16.62
N ASP A 109 0.50 -7.31 17.89
CA ASP A 109 -0.61 -8.20 18.25
C ASP A 109 -1.97 -7.63 17.83
N ALA A 110 -2.97 -8.52 17.71
CA ALA A 110 -4.35 -8.07 17.54
C ALA A 110 -4.80 -7.32 18.81
N PRO A 111 -5.61 -6.26 18.68
CA PRO A 111 -6.11 -5.55 19.86
C PRO A 111 -7.02 -6.46 20.70
N ASP A 112 -6.99 -6.27 22.02
CA ASP A 112 -7.89 -6.99 22.95
C ASP A 112 -9.32 -6.42 22.92
N SER A 113 -9.45 -5.10 22.81
CA SER A 113 -10.75 -4.42 22.75
C SER A 113 -11.34 -4.44 21.33
N PRO A 114 -12.67 -4.41 21.17
CA PRO A 114 -13.31 -4.28 19.86
C PRO A 114 -12.80 -3.05 19.10
N THR A 115 -12.14 -3.29 17.98
CA THR A 115 -11.41 -2.29 17.19
C THR A 115 -11.64 -2.57 15.71
N ASP A 116 -12.24 -1.61 15.02
CA ASP A 116 -12.45 -1.69 13.57
C ASP A 116 -11.23 -1.22 12.78
N PHE A 117 -11.33 -1.20 11.45
CA PHE A 117 -10.22 -0.77 10.59
C PHE A 117 -9.77 0.68 10.87
N ILE A 118 -10.70 1.60 11.11
CA ILE A 118 -10.39 3.03 11.32
C ILE A 118 -9.67 3.21 12.65
N ASP A 119 -10.25 2.67 13.73
CA ASP A 119 -9.70 2.76 15.08
C ASP A 119 -8.45 1.87 15.25
N GLY A 120 -8.19 0.97 14.30
CA GLY A 120 -7.00 0.10 14.24
C GLY A 120 -5.80 0.73 13.53
N LEU A 121 -5.97 1.82 12.78
CA LEU A 121 -4.89 2.50 12.05
C LEU A 121 -3.92 3.20 13.02
N SER A 122 -2.63 2.90 12.88
CA SER A 122 -1.57 3.53 13.65
C SER A 122 -0.45 4.04 12.74
N THR A 123 -0.23 5.35 12.73
CA THR A 123 0.80 6.02 11.90
C THR A 123 2.19 5.69 12.42
N ILE A 124 2.99 4.97 11.64
CA ILE A 124 4.37 4.63 12.02
C ILE A 124 5.31 5.79 11.74
N CYS A 125 5.25 6.33 10.54
CA CYS A 125 6.11 7.42 10.11
C CYS A 125 5.51 8.14 8.90
N GLY A 126 6.06 9.29 8.54
CA GLY A 126 5.69 10.01 7.34
C GLY A 126 6.36 11.37 7.25
N SER A 127 6.07 12.10 6.19
CA SER A 127 6.67 13.41 5.91
C SER A 127 5.71 14.29 5.12
N GLY A 128 5.91 15.59 5.18
CA GLY A 128 5.04 16.58 4.53
C GLY A 128 3.78 16.90 5.33
N SER A 129 2.73 17.31 4.61
CA SER A 129 1.48 17.81 5.18
C SER A 129 0.31 17.50 4.25
N SER A 130 -0.81 17.01 4.82
CA SER A 130 -2.03 16.80 4.04
C SER A 130 -2.68 18.12 3.64
N PHE A 131 -2.58 19.18 4.46
CA PHE A 131 -3.03 20.53 4.11
C PHE A 131 -2.28 21.11 2.91
N MET A 132 -0.97 20.84 2.83
CA MET A 132 -0.15 21.26 1.68
C MET A 132 -0.33 20.36 0.47
N ARG A 133 -1.09 19.25 0.60
CA ARG A 133 -1.27 18.22 -0.43
C ARG A 133 0.09 17.76 -0.98
N HIS A 134 1.05 17.53 -0.08
CA HIS A 134 2.37 17.03 -0.45
C HIS A 134 2.96 16.26 0.71
N GLY A 135 3.28 14.99 0.48
CA GLY A 135 3.83 14.12 1.52
C GLY A 135 3.19 12.75 1.52
N TYR A 136 3.53 11.98 2.54
CA TYR A 136 2.99 10.65 2.73
C TYR A 136 2.94 10.30 4.21
N ALA A 137 2.12 9.30 4.54
CA ALA A 137 2.12 8.64 5.83
C ALA A 137 2.11 7.12 5.63
N ILE A 138 2.83 6.39 6.48
CA ILE A 138 2.82 4.94 6.52
C ILE A 138 2.15 4.53 7.83
N HIS A 139 1.08 3.76 7.70
CA HIS A 139 0.32 3.20 8.79
C HIS A 139 0.49 1.69 8.85
N MET A 140 0.37 1.14 10.05
CA MET A 140 0.04 -0.26 10.24
C MET A 140 -1.34 -0.34 10.89
N TYR A 141 -2.19 -1.25 10.42
CA TYR A 141 -3.51 -1.45 11.00
C TYR A 141 -3.57 -2.81 11.72
N ALA A 142 -4.26 -2.86 12.85
CA ALA A 142 -4.66 -4.10 13.51
C ALA A 142 -6.10 -3.96 14.01
N ALA A 143 -6.99 -4.84 13.56
CA ALA A 143 -8.43 -4.77 13.82
C ALA A 143 -8.99 -6.16 14.14
N ASN A 144 -10.02 -6.22 14.97
CA ASN A 144 -10.71 -7.47 15.36
C ASN A 144 -12.24 -7.40 15.19
N LYS A 145 -12.75 -6.27 14.69
CA LYS A 145 -14.17 -6.01 14.47
C LYS A 145 -14.39 -5.46 13.06
N SER A 146 -15.48 -5.86 12.40
CA SER A 146 -15.92 -5.21 11.16
C SER A 146 -16.42 -3.79 11.44
N MET A 147 -16.39 -2.94 10.42
CA MET A 147 -17.07 -1.65 10.46
C MET A 147 -18.59 -1.87 10.35
N ASP A 148 -19.34 -1.50 11.39
CA ASP A 148 -20.79 -1.67 11.46
C ASP A 148 -21.52 -0.33 11.30
N ASN A 149 -22.46 -0.24 10.35
CA ASN A 149 -23.25 0.97 10.08
C ASN A 149 -22.39 2.25 9.96
N CYS A 150 -21.20 2.09 9.38
CA CYS A 150 -20.14 3.09 9.33
C CYS A 150 -19.38 2.99 8.01
N ALA A 151 -19.06 4.13 7.41
CA ALA A 151 -18.13 4.23 6.29
C ALA A 151 -17.03 5.25 6.61
N PHE A 152 -15.85 5.02 6.07
CA PHE A 152 -14.72 5.93 6.11
C PHE A 152 -14.56 6.64 4.76
N CYS A 153 -14.21 7.91 4.79
CA CYS A 153 -13.80 8.70 3.64
C CYS A 153 -12.49 9.41 3.96
N ASN A 154 -11.44 9.14 3.18
CA ASN A 154 -10.19 9.86 3.31
C ASN A 154 -10.16 11.06 2.37
N ALA A 155 -10.28 12.27 2.91
CA ALA A 155 -10.19 13.50 2.13
C ALA A 155 -8.75 14.01 1.98
N ASP A 156 -7.76 13.36 2.59
CA ASP A 156 -6.36 13.82 2.56
C ASP A 156 -5.56 13.23 1.40
N GLY A 157 -5.88 12.00 0.97
CA GLY A 157 -5.08 11.30 -0.02
C GLY A 157 -5.58 9.92 -0.40
N ASP A 158 -4.81 9.25 -1.26
CA ASP A 158 -5.05 7.87 -1.68
C ASP A 158 -4.47 6.90 -0.65
N PHE A 159 -5.16 5.80 -0.37
CA PHE A 159 -4.63 4.67 0.38
C PHE A 159 -4.20 3.53 -0.54
N LEU A 160 -3.01 3.00 -0.32
CA LEU A 160 -2.56 1.67 -0.74
C LEU A 160 -2.55 0.75 0.47
N ILE A 161 -3.44 -0.25 0.47
CA ILE A 161 -3.60 -1.23 1.55
C ILE A 161 -2.93 -2.54 1.17
N VAL A 162 -2.09 -3.07 2.07
CA VAL A 162 -1.39 -4.35 1.94
C VAL A 162 -1.79 -5.25 3.11
N PRO A 163 -2.81 -6.12 2.95
CA PRO A 163 -3.16 -7.09 3.98
C PRO A 163 -2.02 -8.08 4.23
N GLN A 164 -1.77 -8.38 5.50
CA GLN A 164 -0.77 -9.36 5.91
C GLN A 164 -1.42 -10.58 6.55
N GLN A 165 -2.41 -10.36 7.40
CA GLN A 165 -3.20 -11.40 8.05
C GLN A 165 -4.69 -11.09 7.91
N GLY A 166 -5.48 -12.13 7.59
CA GLY A 166 -6.93 -12.03 7.42
C GLY A 166 -7.32 -11.32 6.12
N ARG A 167 -8.35 -11.82 5.44
CA ARG A 167 -8.91 -11.16 4.26
C ARG A 167 -9.68 -9.91 4.68
N LEU A 168 -9.66 -8.90 3.83
CA LEU A 168 -10.54 -7.75 3.91
C LEU A 168 -11.66 -7.91 2.88
N LEU A 169 -12.88 -7.61 3.27
CA LEU A 169 -13.94 -7.30 2.32
C LEU A 169 -14.24 -5.81 2.41
N ILE A 170 -13.93 -5.10 1.34
CA ILE A 170 -14.05 -3.65 1.26
C ILE A 170 -15.25 -3.32 0.38
N THR A 171 -16.30 -2.78 0.98
CA THR A 171 -17.42 -2.20 0.24
C THR A 171 -17.08 -0.75 -0.07
N THR A 172 -17.24 -0.34 -1.33
CA THR A 172 -16.97 1.02 -1.80
C THR A 172 -18.18 1.55 -2.58
N GLU A 173 -18.20 2.83 -2.90
CA GLU A 173 -19.23 3.41 -3.78
C GLU A 173 -19.23 2.80 -5.20
N CYS A 174 -18.11 2.24 -5.69
CA CYS A 174 -18.09 1.56 -7.00
C CYS A 174 -18.49 0.08 -6.93
N GLY A 175 -18.61 -0.50 -5.73
CA GLY A 175 -18.86 -1.92 -5.51
C GLY A 175 -17.90 -2.56 -4.51
N ARG A 176 -17.78 -3.90 -4.53
CA ARG A 176 -17.13 -4.67 -3.46
C ARG A 176 -15.82 -5.33 -3.91
N LEU A 177 -14.79 -5.19 -3.08
CA LEU A 177 -13.46 -5.79 -3.27
C LEU A 177 -13.18 -6.80 -2.15
N LYS A 178 -12.91 -8.06 -2.50
CA LYS A 178 -12.33 -9.03 -1.56
C LYS A 178 -10.81 -8.99 -1.73
N VAL A 179 -10.05 -8.74 -0.67
CA VAL A 179 -8.59 -8.53 -0.74
C VAL A 179 -7.92 -9.45 0.27
N SER A 180 -7.12 -10.39 -0.21
CA SER A 180 -6.42 -11.37 0.61
C SER A 180 -4.96 -10.97 0.83
N PRO A 181 -4.27 -11.49 1.88
CA PRO A 181 -2.81 -11.38 1.93
C PRO A 181 -2.16 -11.91 0.65
N GLY A 182 -1.24 -11.14 0.08
CA GLY A 182 -0.69 -11.37 -1.27
C GLY A 182 -1.37 -10.57 -2.37
N GLU A 183 -2.47 -9.88 -2.06
CA GLU A 183 -3.11 -8.88 -2.91
C GLU A 183 -2.96 -7.49 -2.27
N ILE A 184 -3.09 -6.44 -3.08
CA ILE A 184 -3.18 -5.04 -2.62
C ILE A 184 -4.50 -4.43 -3.04
N ALA A 185 -4.89 -3.34 -2.37
CA ALA A 185 -6.02 -2.51 -2.79
C ALA A 185 -5.67 -1.03 -2.76
N ILE A 186 -6.12 -0.28 -3.77
CA ILE A 186 -6.03 1.18 -3.82
C ILE A 186 -7.42 1.75 -3.60
N LEU A 187 -7.54 2.64 -2.62
CA LEU A 187 -8.74 3.41 -2.31
C LEU A 187 -8.42 4.89 -2.57
N PRO A 188 -8.88 5.45 -3.70
CA PRO A 188 -8.56 6.83 -4.04
C PRO A 188 -9.20 7.85 -3.09
N GLN A 189 -8.58 9.03 -3.01
CA GLN A 189 -9.04 10.17 -2.22
C GLN A 189 -10.53 10.45 -2.45
N GLY A 190 -11.27 10.61 -1.35
CA GLY A 190 -12.68 11.00 -1.35
C GLY A 190 -13.70 9.87 -1.48
N PHE A 191 -13.27 8.63 -1.79
CA PHE A 191 -14.18 7.49 -1.81
C PHE A 191 -14.63 7.10 -0.40
N ARG A 192 -15.93 6.83 -0.26
CA ARG A 192 -16.49 6.20 0.93
C ARG A 192 -16.30 4.69 0.84
N PHE A 193 -15.83 4.08 1.92
CA PHE A 193 -15.68 2.64 2.02
C PHE A 193 -15.94 2.09 3.43
N SER A 194 -16.27 0.80 3.51
CA SER A 194 -16.41 0.06 4.76
C SER A 194 -15.63 -1.25 4.67
N VAL A 195 -14.98 -1.64 5.77
CA VAL A 195 -14.13 -2.84 5.84
C VAL A 195 -14.75 -3.87 6.77
N ASN A 196 -15.07 -5.04 6.20
CA ASN A 196 -15.51 -6.21 6.93
C ASN A 196 -14.36 -7.23 7.04
N LEU A 197 -14.32 -7.92 8.18
CA LEU A 197 -13.27 -8.88 8.52
C LEU A 197 -13.84 -10.31 8.54
N PRO A 198 -13.99 -10.97 7.38
CA PRO A 198 -14.64 -12.29 7.29
C PRO A 198 -13.92 -13.40 8.04
N ASP A 199 -12.62 -13.23 8.32
CA ASP A 199 -11.78 -14.23 8.99
C ASP A 199 -11.54 -13.94 10.49
N GLY A 200 -12.19 -12.92 11.05
CA GLY A 200 -11.87 -12.41 12.39
C GLY A 200 -10.69 -11.41 12.36
N PRO A 201 -9.77 -11.41 13.34
CA PRO A 201 -8.71 -10.41 13.41
C PRO A 201 -7.86 -10.29 12.14
N SER A 202 -7.63 -9.05 11.71
CA SER A 202 -6.82 -8.71 10.53
C SER A 202 -5.74 -7.68 10.87
N ARG A 203 -4.60 -7.79 10.21
CA ARG A 203 -3.47 -6.87 10.30
C ARG A 203 -2.84 -6.65 8.94
N GLY A 204 -2.28 -5.48 8.72
CA GLY A 204 -1.52 -5.15 7.51
C GLY A 204 -0.96 -3.75 7.55
N TYR A 205 -0.65 -3.24 6.36
CA TYR A 205 0.04 -1.97 6.16
C TYR A 205 -0.80 -1.06 5.26
N VAL A 206 -0.67 0.25 5.45
CA VAL A 206 -1.28 1.24 4.56
C VAL A 206 -0.26 2.33 4.25
N ALA A 207 0.01 2.57 2.97
CA ALA A 207 0.66 3.79 2.52
C ALA A 207 -0.41 4.80 2.14
N GLU A 208 -0.28 6.02 2.64
CA GLU A 208 -1.14 7.16 2.33
C GLU A 208 -0.31 8.22 1.62
N ILE A 209 -0.73 8.68 0.44
CA ILE A 209 -0.01 9.71 -0.34
C ILE A 209 -0.87 10.97 -0.50
N PHE A 210 -0.24 12.14 -0.40
CA PHE A 210 -0.93 13.44 -0.47
C PHE A 210 -0.63 14.15 -1.78
N GLY A 211 -1.70 14.52 -2.50
CA GLY A 211 -1.65 15.41 -3.67
C GLY A 211 -1.25 14.77 -5.01
N THR A 212 -1.14 13.45 -5.07
CA THR A 212 -0.91 12.69 -6.31
C THR A 212 -1.62 11.33 -6.23
N HIS A 213 -1.61 10.57 -7.32
CA HIS A 213 -2.20 9.23 -7.40
C HIS A 213 -1.15 8.19 -7.74
N PHE A 214 -1.42 6.93 -7.41
CA PHE A 214 -0.58 5.82 -7.86
C PHE A 214 -0.72 5.57 -9.37
N GLU A 215 0.40 5.37 -10.04
CA GLU A 215 0.53 5.09 -11.46
C GLU A 215 1.39 3.84 -11.68
N LEU A 216 1.30 3.22 -12.86
CA LEU A 216 2.28 2.21 -13.27
C LEU A 216 3.61 2.88 -13.60
N PRO A 217 4.76 2.26 -13.27
CA PRO A 217 6.06 2.84 -13.60
C PRO A 217 6.29 2.87 -15.12
N ASP A 218 7.05 3.86 -15.58
CA ASP A 218 7.61 3.84 -16.93
C ASP A 218 8.54 2.63 -17.07
N LEU A 219 8.27 1.77 -18.05
CA LEU A 219 9.01 0.51 -18.23
C LEU A 219 10.41 0.71 -18.84
N GLY A 220 10.68 1.86 -19.45
CA GLY A 220 11.97 2.14 -20.08
C GLY A 220 12.38 1.00 -21.04
N PRO A 221 13.63 0.49 -20.94
CA PRO A 221 14.12 -0.60 -21.77
C PRO A 221 13.39 -1.95 -21.63
N ILE A 222 12.58 -2.17 -20.58
CA ILE A 222 11.71 -3.37 -20.49
C ILE A 222 10.71 -3.39 -21.66
N GLY A 223 10.30 -2.21 -22.14
CA GLY A 223 9.47 -2.06 -23.32
C GLY A 223 7.99 -1.96 -22.98
N ALA A 224 7.15 -2.73 -23.67
CA ALA A 224 5.69 -2.59 -23.60
C ALA A 224 5.00 -3.58 -22.63
N ASN A 225 5.75 -4.53 -22.05
CA ASN A 225 5.18 -5.59 -21.21
C ASN A 225 6.17 -5.98 -20.11
N GLY A 226 5.68 -6.14 -18.89
CA GLY A 226 6.48 -6.59 -17.75
C GLY A 226 5.95 -6.03 -16.45
N LEU A 227 6.60 -6.39 -15.34
CA LEU A 227 6.26 -5.92 -14.00
C LEU A 227 4.78 -6.21 -13.67
N ALA A 228 4.03 -5.21 -13.23
CA ALA A 228 2.59 -5.31 -13.01
C ALA A 228 1.83 -5.03 -14.31
N ALA A 229 1.32 -6.09 -14.95
CA ALA A 229 0.58 -5.95 -16.20
C ALA A 229 -0.76 -5.22 -15.99
N PRO A 230 -1.12 -4.21 -16.82
CA PRO A 230 -2.35 -3.43 -16.64
C PRO A 230 -3.63 -4.26 -16.56
N ARG A 231 -3.70 -5.38 -17.30
CA ARG A 231 -4.89 -6.27 -17.32
C ARG A 231 -5.19 -6.94 -15.99
N ASP A 232 -4.20 -7.02 -15.09
CA ASP A 232 -4.32 -7.79 -13.85
C ASP A 232 -4.81 -6.93 -12.68
N PHE A 233 -4.99 -5.62 -12.92
CA PHE A 233 -5.69 -4.72 -12.01
C PHE A 233 -7.20 -4.87 -12.19
N LEU A 234 -7.87 -5.19 -11.09
CA LEU A 234 -9.29 -5.52 -11.03
C LEU A 234 -10.09 -4.43 -10.31
N VAL A 235 -11.21 -4.04 -10.91
CA VAL A 235 -12.10 -2.95 -10.48
C VAL A 235 -13.45 -3.56 -10.12
N PRO A 236 -14.09 -3.20 -8.99
CA PRO A 236 -15.36 -3.80 -8.60
C PRO A 236 -16.46 -3.43 -9.60
N THR A 237 -17.35 -4.35 -9.93
CA THR A 237 -18.60 -4.01 -10.63
C THR A 237 -19.58 -3.33 -9.69
N ALA A 238 -20.41 -2.44 -10.25
CA ALA A 238 -21.46 -1.70 -9.53
C ALA A 238 -22.32 -2.62 -8.67
N TRP A 239 -22.55 -2.18 -7.44
CA TRP A 239 -23.36 -2.85 -6.43
C TRP A 239 -23.90 -1.79 -5.48
N PHE A 240 -25.13 -1.98 -5.00
CA PHE A 240 -25.78 -0.99 -4.15
C PHE A 240 -26.61 -1.62 -3.03
N GLU A 241 -26.83 -0.82 -2.00
CA GLU A 241 -27.81 -1.04 -0.94
C GLU A 241 -28.95 -0.06 -1.08
N ASP A 242 -30.17 -0.59 -1.08
CA ASP A 242 -31.41 0.20 -1.01
C ASP A 242 -32.24 -0.25 0.19
N LYS A 243 -31.70 0.03 1.38
CA LYS A 243 -32.36 -0.26 2.66
C LYS A 243 -32.21 0.95 3.58
N SER A 244 -33.14 1.08 4.52
CA SER A 244 -33.03 2.08 5.58
C SER A 244 -31.89 1.70 6.52
N TYR A 245 -30.99 2.66 6.77
CA TYR A 245 -29.93 2.54 7.76
C TYR A 245 -29.97 3.77 8.66
N PRO A 246 -30.92 3.83 9.62
CA PRO A 246 -31.02 4.96 10.53
C PRO A 246 -29.70 5.13 11.30
N GLY A 247 -29.22 6.37 11.40
CA GLY A 247 -28.00 6.65 12.14
C GLY A 247 -26.70 6.12 11.52
N TYR A 248 -26.66 5.88 10.21
CA TYR A 248 -25.44 5.50 9.50
C TYR A 248 -24.37 6.59 9.68
N THR A 249 -23.18 6.20 10.14
CA THR A 249 -22.09 7.13 10.44
C THR A 249 -21.10 7.22 9.29
N ILE A 250 -20.78 8.44 8.86
CA ILE A 250 -19.70 8.73 7.91
C ILE A 250 -18.54 9.32 8.69
N VAL A 251 -17.44 8.59 8.79
CA VAL A 251 -16.19 9.09 9.35
C VAL A 251 -15.35 9.67 8.22
N GLN A 252 -15.06 10.96 8.28
CA GLN A 252 -14.20 11.62 7.32
C GLN A 252 -12.86 11.95 7.97
N LYS A 253 -11.77 11.54 7.34
CA LYS A 253 -10.43 12.03 7.65
C LYS A 253 -10.16 13.28 6.85
N PHE A 254 -9.81 14.38 7.52
CA PHE A 254 -9.55 15.68 6.92
C PHE A 254 -8.50 16.44 7.73
N GLY A 255 -7.40 16.84 7.09
CA GLY A 255 -6.29 17.51 7.74
C GLY A 255 -5.55 16.63 8.75
N GLY A 256 -5.59 15.30 8.58
CA GLY A 256 -5.04 14.32 9.53
C GLY A 256 -5.93 14.06 10.75
N GLU A 257 -7.05 14.77 10.90
CA GLU A 257 -8.02 14.60 11.97
C GLU A 257 -9.24 13.80 11.51
N LEU A 258 -10.01 13.25 12.45
CA LEU A 258 -11.23 12.51 12.16
C LEU A 258 -12.46 13.33 12.54
N PHE A 259 -13.48 13.26 11.69
CA PHE A 259 -14.79 13.85 11.90
C PHE A 259 -15.87 12.82 11.63
N ALA A 260 -17.04 12.95 12.25
CA ALA A 260 -18.18 12.07 12.03
C ALA A 260 -19.44 12.89 11.69
N ALA A 261 -20.18 12.43 10.68
CA ALA A 261 -21.52 12.90 10.34
C ALA A 261 -22.50 11.73 10.32
N VAL A 262 -23.77 12.00 10.56
CA VAL A 262 -24.84 10.99 10.56
C VAL A 262 -25.78 11.20 9.38
N GLN A 263 -26.26 10.09 8.80
CA GLN A 263 -27.28 10.05 7.77
C GLN A 263 -28.17 8.80 7.94
N ASP A 264 -29.36 8.78 7.33
CA ASP A 264 -30.34 7.68 7.52
C ASP A 264 -30.38 6.66 6.37
N PHE A 265 -29.28 6.55 5.62
CA PHE A 265 -29.17 5.64 4.48
C PHE A 265 -27.70 5.22 4.28
N SER A 266 -27.48 4.10 3.60
CA SER A 266 -26.12 3.66 3.25
C SER A 266 -25.50 4.56 2.17
N PRO A 267 -24.22 4.96 2.29
CA PRO A 267 -23.52 5.67 1.23
C PRO A 267 -23.25 4.77 0.01
N PHE A 268 -23.36 3.45 0.16
CA PHE A 268 -23.16 2.46 -0.91
C PHE A 268 -24.44 2.29 -1.73
N ASN A 269 -24.98 3.41 -2.23
CA ASN A 269 -26.27 3.48 -2.92
C ASN A 269 -26.13 3.87 -4.40
N VAL A 270 -24.97 3.58 -4.99
CA VAL A 270 -24.63 3.85 -6.41
C VAL A 270 -25.05 2.66 -7.26
N VAL A 271 -26.12 2.84 -8.04
CA VAL A 271 -26.70 1.78 -8.88
C VAL A 271 -25.88 1.56 -10.15
N ALA A 272 -25.31 2.64 -10.70
CA ALA A 272 -24.43 2.58 -11.85
C ALA A 272 -23.37 3.67 -11.81
N TRP A 273 -22.24 3.44 -12.48
CA TRP A 273 -21.17 4.40 -12.59
C TRP A 273 -20.36 4.23 -13.88
N HIS A 274 -19.74 5.31 -14.36
CA HIS A 274 -18.73 5.25 -15.41
C HIS A 274 -17.61 6.27 -15.18
N GLY A 275 -16.41 5.97 -15.66
CA GLY A 275 -15.26 6.86 -15.48
C GLY A 275 -13.94 6.11 -15.39
N ASN A 276 -12.89 6.82 -14.97
CA ASN A 276 -11.53 6.30 -14.84
C ASN A 276 -10.92 6.56 -13.45
N TYR A 277 -11.75 6.92 -12.47
CA TYR A 277 -11.36 7.13 -11.07
C TYR A 277 -12.18 6.20 -10.18
N PHE A 278 -11.56 5.11 -9.74
CA PHE A 278 -12.26 4.04 -9.00
C PHE A 278 -11.28 3.29 -8.08
N PRO A 279 -11.78 2.63 -7.03
CA PRO A 279 -11.03 1.64 -6.28
C PRO A 279 -10.62 0.44 -7.13
N TYR A 280 -9.47 -0.16 -6.84
CA TYR A 280 -9.02 -1.36 -7.53
C TYR A 280 -8.15 -2.24 -6.63
N LYS A 281 -7.97 -3.50 -7.05
CA LYS A 281 -7.06 -4.46 -6.41
C LYS A 281 -6.12 -5.10 -7.41
N TYR A 282 -5.01 -5.64 -6.91
CA TYR A 282 -4.03 -6.37 -7.71
C TYR A 282 -3.46 -7.55 -6.93
N ASP A 283 -3.28 -8.69 -7.60
CA ASP A 283 -2.67 -9.90 -7.03
C ASP A 283 -1.16 -9.90 -7.31
N LEU A 284 -0.35 -9.84 -6.26
CA LEU A 284 1.11 -9.72 -6.37
C LEU A 284 1.75 -10.99 -6.96
N SER A 285 1.07 -12.13 -6.93
CA SER A 285 1.56 -13.37 -7.57
C SER A 285 1.59 -13.27 -9.10
N LYS A 286 0.86 -12.31 -9.68
CA LYS A 286 0.81 -12.06 -11.12
C LYS A 286 1.91 -11.14 -11.64
N PHE A 287 2.71 -10.57 -10.74
CA PHE A 287 3.84 -9.74 -11.11
C PHE A 287 4.82 -10.53 -11.98
N CYS A 288 5.28 -9.92 -13.07
CA CYS A 288 6.29 -10.49 -13.96
C CYS A 288 7.67 -9.94 -13.55
N PRO A 289 8.45 -10.67 -12.73
CA PRO A 289 9.73 -10.18 -12.23
C PRO A 289 10.75 -10.09 -13.35
N TYR A 290 11.48 -8.97 -13.37
CA TYR A 290 12.70 -8.80 -14.16
C TYR A 290 13.89 -8.76 -13.22
N ASN A 291 15.01 -9.34 -13.66
CA ASN A 291 16.24 -9.36 -12.88
C ASN A 291 17.43 -9.63 -13.82
N THR A 292 18.63 -9.65 -13.24
CA THR A 292 19.82 -10.12 -13.94
C THR A 292 19.67 -11.57 -14.40
N VAL A 293 20.21 -11.83 -15.60
CA VAL A 293 20.30 -13.18 -16.18
C VAL A 293 21.76 -13.60 -16.40
N LEU A 294 22.72 -12.83 -15.88
CA LEU A 294 24.13 -13.12 -16.04
C LEU A 294 24.94 -12.86 -14.77
N PHE A 295 25.15 -11.61 -14.36
CA PHE A 295 25.94 -11.25 -13.17
C PHE A 295 25.35 -10.02 -12.46
N ASP A 296 25.88 -9.70 -11.29
CA ASP A 296 25.49 -8.60 -10.39
C ASP A 296 24.06 -8.72 -9.83
N HIS A 297 23.70 -7.75 -8.99
CA HIS A 297 22.38 -7.61 -8.39
C HIS A 297 21.75 -6.32 -8.92
N SER A 298 20.61 -6.43 -9.61
CA SER A 298 19.90 -5.27 -10.15
C SER A 298 19.34 -4.37 -9.04
N ASP A 299 19.32 -3.06 -9.27
CA ASP A 299 18.67 -2.09 -8.36
C ASP A 299 17.21 -2.51 -8.06
N PRO A 300 16.74 -2.34 -6.81
CA PRO A 300 15.43 -2.86 -6.39
C PRO A 300 14.24 -2.20 -7.10
N SER A 301 14.44 -1.02 -7.72
CA SER A 301 13.43 -0.33 -8.55
C SER A 301 12.92 -1.18 -9.71
N ILE A 302 13.67 -2.19 -10.15
CA ILE A 302 13.23 -3.20 -11.13
C ILE A 302 12.00 -3.99 -10.65
N ASN A 303 11.67 -3.95 -9.36
CA ASN A 303 10.51 -4.62 -8.77
C ASN A 303 9.35 -3.66 -8.41
N THR A 304 9.32 -2.46 -9.00
CA THR A 304 8.23 -1.48 -8.77
C THR A 304 6.90 -2.01 -9.31
N VAL A 305 5.86 -2.02 -8.48
CA VAL A 305 4.48 -2.35 -8.84
C VAL A 305 3.69 -1.10 -9.18
N LEU A 306 3.74 -0.10 -8.29
CA LEU A 306 3.09 1.21 -8.44
C LEU A 306 4.03 2.30 -7.95
N THR A 307 3.95 3.47 -8.57
CA THR A 307 4.71 4.67 -8.21
C THR A 307 3.77 5.87 -8.04
N ALA A 308 4.06 6.74 -7.08
CA ALA A 308 3.40 8.03 -6.91
C ALA A 308 4.40 9.13 -7.30
N PRO A 309 4.24 9.82 -8.45
CA PRO A 309 5.25 10.76 -8.95
C PRO A 309 5.25 12.09 -8.17
N THR A 310 6.40 12.77 -8.15
CA THR A 310 6.49 14.21 -7.82
C THR A 310 6.50 15.06 -9.09
N ASP A 311 6.50 16.39 -8.93
CA ASP A 311 6.73 17.33 -10.03
C ASP A 311 8.16 17.26 -10.61
N LYS A 312 9.11 16.66 -9.89
CA LYS A 312 10.48 16.48 -10.36
C LYS A 312 10.57 15.15 -11.14
N PRO A 313 10.86 15.17 -12.45
CA PRO A 313 10.96 13.95 -13.25
C PRO A 313 11.98 12.96 -12.68
N GLY A 314 11.60 11.68 -12.63
CA GLY A 314 12.43 10.60 -12.09
C GLY A 314 12.54 10.56 -10.56
N VAL A 315 11.77 11.39 -9.84
CA VAL A 315 11.70 11.35 -8.37
C VAL A 315 10.27 11.02 -7.95
N ALA A 316 10.08 9.84 -7.39
CA ALA A 316 8.81 9.41 -6.82
C ALA A 316 8.63 9.98 -5.40
N LEU A 317 7.41 10.41 -5.10
CA LEU A 317 6.97 10.66 -3.73
C LEU A 317 7.00 9.36 -2.95
N LEU A 318 6.50 8.28 -3.55
CA LEU A 318 6.51 6.95 -2.97
C LEU A 318 6.48 5.88 -4.07
N ASP A 319 7.44 4.96 -4.05
CA ASP A 319 7.44 3.73 -4.83
C ASP A 319 6.97 2.56 -3.97
N PHE A 320 6.02 1.79 -4.47
CA PHE A 320 5.64 0.49 -3.91
C PHE A 320 6.37 -0.62 -4.68
N VAL A 321 7.39 -1.17 -4.04
CA VAL A 321 8.29 -2.19 -4.59
C VAL A 321 8.03 -3.53 -3.88
N ILE A 322 8.11 -4.64 -4.60
CA ILE A 322 7.96 -5.98 -4.00
C ILE A 322 9.22 -6.83 -4.14
N PHE A 323 9.34 -7.87 -3.32
CA PHE A 323 10.39 -8.89 -3.43
C PHE A 323 9.73 -10.26 -3.55
N PRO A 324 9.26 -10.63 -4.76
CA PRO A 324 8.46 -11.83 -4.98
C PRO A 324 9.35 -13.09 -5.11
N PRO A 325 8.72 -14.28 -5.16
CA PRO A 325 9.40 -15.49 -5.60
C PRO A 325 10.04 -15.31 -6.98
N ARG A 326 11.32 -15.64 -7.12
CA ARG A 326 12.09 -15.41 -8.36
C ARG A 326 13.28 -16.35 -8.48
N TRP A 327 13.80 -16.48 -9.69
CA TRP A 327 15.04 -17.21 -9.95
C TRP A 327 16.25 -16.34 -9.66
N LEU A 328 17.28 -16.96 -9.06
CA LEU A 328 18.60 -16.41 -8.86
C LEU A 328 19.58 -17.20 -9.73
N VAL A 329 20.10 -16.55 -10.76
CA VAL A 329 20.99 -17.18 -11.75
C VAL A 329 22.34 -16.47 -11.87
N ALA A 330 22.54 -15.35 -11.17
CA ALA A 330 23.74 -14.54 -11.27
C ALA A 330 25.01 -15.37 -10.95
N GLU A 331 25.93 -15.41 -11.91
CA GLU A 331 27.22 -16.08 -11.82
C GLU A 331 28.23 -15.19 -11.09
N HIS A 332 29.13 -15.80 -10.30
CA HIS A 332 30.22 -15.10 -9.60
C HIS A 332 29.79 -13.84 -8.81
N THR A 333 28.56 -13.86 -8.29
CA THR A 333 27.89 -12.68 -7.74
C THR A 333 27.49 -12.89 -6.29
N PHE A 334 27.69 -11.87 -5.47
CA PHE A 334 27.05 -11.80 -4.16
C PHE A 334 25.55 -11.51 -4.36
N ARG A 335 24.74 -12.59 -4.39
CA ARG A 335 23.33 -12.56 -4.77
C ARG A 335 22.39 -11.76 -3.84
N PRO A 336 22.60 -11.71 -2.50
CA PRO A 336 21.78 -10.85 -1.64
C PRO A 336 21.95 -9.36 -2.00
N PRO A 337 21.05 -8.48 -1.53
CA PRO A 337 21.20 -7.03 -1.71
C PRO A 337 22.59 -6.55 -1.27
N TYR A 338 23.15 -5.59 -2.00
CA TYR A 338 24.46 -4.99 -1.66
C TYR A 338 24.37 -4.11 -0.40
N TYR A 339 25.52 -3.87 0.26
CA TYR A 339 25.60 -2.82 1.28
C TYR A 339 25.31 -1.46 0.66
N HIS A 340 24.43 -0.68 1.30
CA HIS A 340 23.75 0.42 0.64
C HIS A 340 23.58 1.64 1.56
N ARG A 341 23.58 2.81 0.93
CA ARG A 341 23.26 4.13 1.49
C ARG A 341 22.50 4.89 0.41
N ASN A 342 21.29 5.32 0.71
CA ASN A 342 20.35 5.81 -0.30
C ASN A 342 19.96 7.27 -0.04
N CYS A 343 19.65 8.04 -1.09
CA CYS A 343 19.00 9.33 -0.93
C CYS A 343 17.51 9.21 -0.57
N MET A 344 16.90 8.06 -0.86
CA MET A 344 15.54 7.72 -0.46
C MET A 344 15.50 7.20 0.98
N SER A 345 14.30 7.14 1.56
CA SER A 345 14.02 6.46 2.83
C SER A 345 13.23 5.19 2.55
N GLU A 346 13.65 4.07 3.14
CA GLU A 346 13.18 2.73 2.81
C GLU A 346 12.40 2.12 3.99
N PHE A 347 11.08 2.04 3.87
CA PHE A 347 10.22 1.32 4.81
C PHE A 347 9.90 -0.06 4.24
N MET A 348 10.37 -1.13 4.88
CA MET A 348 10.10 -2.50 4.45
C MET A 348 9.03 -3.17 5.30
N GLY A 349 8.18 -3.99 4.68
CA GLY A 349 7.24 -4.90 5.33
C GLY A 349 7.36 -6.33 4.79
N LEU A 350 6.73 -7.28 5.48
CA LEU A 350 6.75 -8.70 5.11
C LEU A 350 5.33 -9.29 5.21
N ILE A 351 4.82 -9.78 4.08
CA ILE A 351 3.46 -10.35 4.00
C ILE A 351 3.48 -11.79 4.52
N HIS A 352 4.38 -12.62 3.99
CA HIS A 352 4.61 -14.00 4.41
C HIS A 352 6.05 -14.45 4.09
N GLY A 353 6.48 -15.55 4.69
CA GLY A 353 7.81 -16.14 4.45
C GLY A 353 8.93 -15.42 5.22
N GLY A 354 10.12 -15.37 4.60
CA GLY A 354 11.30 -14.68 5.11
C GLY A 354 11.97 -13.83 4.03
N TYR A 355 12.84 -12.89 4.42
CA TYR A 355 13.54 -11.99 3.51
C TYR A 355 15.03 -12.30 3.47
N GLU A 356 15.61 -12.46 2.28
CA GLU A 356 16.97 -13.01 2.09
C GLU A 356 18.09 -12.21 2.75
N ALA A 357 17.90 -10.90 2.97
CA ALA A 357 18.91 -10.04 3.59
C ALA A 357 18.88 -10.07 5.13
N LYS A 358 17.91 -10.76 5.72
CA LYS A 358 17.68 -10.80 7.17
C LYS A 358 17.43 -12.24 7.62
N ALA A 359 18.44 -12.87 8.22
CA ALA A 359 18.36 -14.24 8.70
C ALA A 359 17.35 -14.39 9.85
N ASP A 360 17.28 -13.40 10.75
CA ASP A 360 16.42 -13.44 11.94
C ASP A 360 15.74 -12.09 12.22
N GLY A 361 14.61 -12.13 12.94
CA GLY A 361 13.97 -10.96 13.56
C GLY A 361 13.09 -10.09 12.65
N PHE A 362 13.05 -10.35 11.34
CA PHE A 362 12.09 -9.72 10.42
C PHE A 362 11.02 -10.73 10.02
N LEU A 363 9.88 -10.66 10.71
CA LEU A 363 8.78 -11.64 10.63
C LEU A 363 7.56 -11.06 9.90
N PRO A 364 6.67 -11.91 9.32
CA PRO A 364 5.43 -11.45 8.72
C PRO A 364 4.60 -10.56 9.63
N GLY A 365 4.25 -9.35 9.16
CA GLY A 365 3.58 -8.33 9.96
C GLY A 365 4.53 -7.35 10.68
N GLY A 366 5.84 -7.62 10.68
CA GLY A 366 6.87 -6.70 11.16
C GLY A 366 7.24 -5.65 10.12
N ALA A 367 8.11 -4.71 10.50
CA ALA A 367 8.55 -3.64 9.63
C ALA A 367 10.01 -3.24 9.89
N SER A 368 10.65 -2.56 8.95
CA SER A 368 11.90 -1.84 9.22
C SER A 368 11.96 -0.52 8.48
N LEU A 369 12.69 0.44 9.03
CA LEU A 369 12.95 1.73 8.41
C LEU A 369 14.45 1.98 8.33
N HIS A 370 14.94 2.22 7.12
CA HIS A 370 16.29 2.71 6.83
C HIS A 370 16.15 4.11 6.24
N ASN A 371 16.50 5.13 7.02
CA ASN A 371 16.33 6.52 6.61
C ASN A 371 17.40 6.94 5.59
N CYS A 372 17.12 8.07 4.93
CA CYS A 372 18.03 8.74 4.02
C CYS A 372 19.48 8.72 4.55
N MET A 373 20.38 8.18 3.74
CA MET A 373 21.83 8.03 3.94
C MET A 373 22.26 7.11 5.09
N THR A 374 21.32 6.53 5.84
CA THR A 374 21.62 5.54 6.88
C THR A 374 22.14 4.25 6.24
N PRO A 375 23.37 3.80 6.58
CA PRO A 375 23.93 2.57 6.01
C PRO A 375 23.10 1.35 6.37
N HIS A 376 22.88 0.46 5.42
CA HIS A 376 22.20 -0.81 5.62
C HIS A 376 22.73 -1.86 4.64
N GLY A 377 22.24 -3.08 4.73
CA GLY A 377 22.65 -4.22 3.90
C GLY A 377 22.42 -5.55 4.63
N PRO A 378 22.90 -6.66 4.06
CA PRO A 378 22.76 -7.98 4.67
C PRO A 378 23.38 -8.04 6.07
N ASP A 379 22.70 -8.75 6.97
CA ASP A 379 23.24 -9.00 8.30
C ASP A 379 24.49 -9.90 8.28
N THR A 380 25.21 -9.96 9.40
CA THR A 380 26.46 -10.72 9.55
C THR A 380 26.29 -12.18 9.15
N LYS A 381 25.19 -12.83 9.58
CA LYS A 381 24.95 -14.24 9.31
C LYS A 381 24.74 -14.49 7.82
N SER A 382 23.95 -13.64 7.17
CA SER A 382 23.64 -13.70 5.74
C SER A 382 24.89 -13.47 4.90
N TYR A 383 25.73 -12.50 5.28
CA TYR A 383 27.00 -12.23 4.61
C TYR A 383 27.96 -13.43 4.69
N GLU A 384 28.29 -13.89 5.91
CA GLU A 384 29.24 -14.99 6.12
C GLU A 384 28.74 -16.30 5.48
N ALA A 385 27.44 -16.60 5.57
CA ALA A 385 26.85 -17.77 4.93
C ALA A 385 26.90 -17.69 3.39
N THR A 386 26.79 -16.49 2.82
CA THR A 386 26.83 -16.30 1.36
C THR A 386 28.24 -16.53 0.83
N ILE A 387 29.26 -15.90 1.41
CA ILE A 387 30.65 -16.06 0.94
C ILE A 387 31.19 -17.47 1.18
N ALA A 388 30.74 -18.15 2.25
CA ALA A 388 31.15 -19.53 2.55
C ALA A 388 30.64 -20.56 1.53
N ARG A 389 29.57 -20.26 0.78
CA ARG A 389 29.05 -21.13 -0.29
C ARG A 389 29.93 -21.12 -1.55
N GLY A 390 30.81 -20.12 -1.72
CA GLY A 390 31.65 -20.00 -2.91
C GLY A 390 30.88 -19.65 -4.19
N ASN A 391 31.56 -19.75 -5.33
CA ASN A 391 31.02 -19.33 -6.64
C ASN A 391 30.30 -20.45 -7.41
N ASP A 392 30.41 -21.71 -6.99
CA ASP A 392 29.87 -22.87 -7.70
C ASP A 392 28.38 -23.12 -7.38
N ILE A 393 27.58 -22.06 -7.37
CA ILE A 393 26.15 -22.13 -7.04
C ILE A 393 25.34 -22.04 -8.33
N GLY A 394 24.72 -23.15 -8.72
CA GLY A 394 23.80 -23.18 -9.86
C GLY A 394 22.53 -22.32 -9.66
N PRO A 395 21.62 -22.35 -10.65
CA PRO A 395 20.32 -21.69 -10.55
C PRO A 395 19.55 -22.13 -9.30
N SER A 396 19.06 -21.17 -8.53
CA SER A 396 18.17 -21.43 -7.40
C SER A 396 16.91 -20.57 -7.48
N LYS A 397 15.80 -21.06 -6.93
CA LYS A 397 14.54 -20.30 -6.88
C LYS A 397 14.25 -19.90 -5.44
N ILE A 398 14.02 -18.62 -5.21
CA ILE A 398 13.40 -18.13 -3.97
C ILE A 398 11.90 -18.44 -4.07
N THR A 399 11.34 -19.12 -3.08
CA THR A 399 9.92 -19.46 -2.98
C THR A 399 9.31 -18.99 -1.67
N ASP A 400 7.98 -19.06 -1.56
CA ASP A 400 7.22 -18.92 -0.31
C ASP A 400 7.45 -17.63 0.48
N THR A 401 7.79 -16.54 -0.22
CA THR A 401 8.04 -15.22 0.37
C THR A 401 7.36 -14.12 -0.42
N MET A 402 6.97 -13.05 0.29
CA MET A 402 6.58 -11.79 -0.30
C MET A 402 6.90 -10.65 0.68
N ALA A 403 8.09 -10.08 0.53
CA ALA A 403 8.42 -8.81 1.18
C ALA A 403 8.05 -7.64 0.24
N PHE A 404 7.97 -6.44 0.80
CA PHE A 404 7.76 -5.23 0.01
C PHE A 404 8.45 -4.03 0.67
N MET A 405 8.51 -2.93 -0.07
CA MET A 405 9.05 -1.67 0.37
C MET A 405 8.16 -0.52 -0.09
N PHE A 406 7.94 0.42 0.82
CA PHE A 406 7.53 1.79 0.52
C PHE A 406 8.79 2.65 0.56
N GLU A 407 9.28 3.07 -0.60
CA GLU A 407 10.46 3.92 -0.73
C GLU A 407 10.03 5.35 -1.04
N SER A 408 10.49 6.33 -0.29
CA SER A 408 10.12 7.74 -0.49
C SER A 408 11.32 8.66 -0.63
N SER A 409 11.20 9.67 -1.50
CA SER A 409 12.18 10.75 -1.61
C SER A 409 12.21 11.69 -0.41
N LEU A 410 11.18 11.67 0.45
CA LEU A 410 11.09 12.54 1.61
C LEU A 410 11.55 11.81 2.88
N ILE A 411 12.31 12.51 3.72
CA ILE A 411 12.79 11.99 5.00
C ILE A 411 11.60 11.92 5.97
N PRO A 412 11.26 10.74 6.51
CA PRO A 412 10.16 10.62 7.44
C PRO A 412 10.54 11.09 8.84
N ARG A 413 9.56 11.63 9.54
CA ARG A 413 9.54 11.67 11.00
C ARG A 413 8.81 10.43 11.51
N ILE A 414 9.30 9.85 12.58
CA ILE A 414 8.75 8.63 13.18
C ILE A 414 7.81 9.05 14.29
N SER A 415 6.62 8.46 14.36
CA SER A 415 5.66 8.76 15.42
C SER A 415 6.23 8.43 16.80
N GLN A 416 5.85 9.22 17.80
CA GLN A 416 6.32 9.02 19.16
C GLN A 416 5.93 7.64 19.69
N TRP A 417 4.69 7.21 19.42
CA TRP A 417 4.21 5.89 19.86
C TRP A 417 4.98 4.74 19.19
N ALA A 418 5.43 4.87 17.93
CA ALA A 418 6.19 3.82 17.26
C ALA A 418 7.60 3.68 17.86
N LEU A 419 8.20 4.79 18.32
CA LEU A 419 9.49 4.78 19.03
C LEU A 419 9.37 4.18 20.43
N GLU A 420 8.24 4.40 21.10
CA GLU A 420 7.96 3.89 22.45
C GLU A 420 7.32 2.49 22.44
N SER A 421 7.06 1.94 21.25
CA SER A 421 6.33 0.70 21.10
C SER A 421 7.08 -0.49 21.69
N PRO A 422 6.41 -1.41 22.43
CA PRO A 422 7.04 -2.64 22.90
C PRO A 422 7.47 -3.57 21.75
N PHE A 423 6.97 -3.33 20.54
CA PHE A 423 7.34 -4.07 19.35
C PHE A 423 8.63 -3.57 18.70
N LEU A 424 9.16 -2.40 19.10
CA LEU A 424 10.44 -1.89 18.58
C LEU A 424 11.60 -2.78 19.07
N ASP A 425 12.39 -3.27 18.12
CA ASP A 425 13.60 -4.03 18.39
C ASP A 425 14.77 -3.10 18.70
N GLN A 426 15.04 -2.93 20.00
CA GLN A 426 16.12 -2.07 20.50
C GLN A 426 17.52 -2.54 20.09
N ASP A 427 17.65 -3.83 19.75
CA ASP A 427 18.92 -4.48 19.42
C ASP A 427 19.10 -4.69 17.91
N TYR A 428 18.31 -4.02 17.07
CA TYR A 428 18.36 -4.25 15.62
C TYR A 428 19.77 -4.04 15.04
N TYR A 429 20.49 -3.01 15.51
CA TYR A 429 21.86 -2.71 15.08
C TYR A 429 22.85 -3.87 15.31
N GLN A 430 22.58 -4.75 16.30
CA GLN A 430 23.47 -5.86 16.63
C GLN A 430 23.64 -6.87 15.49
N CYS A 431 22.69 -6.94 14.56
CA CYS A 431 22.77 -7.89 13.44
C CYS A 431 23.98 -7.62 12.51
N TRP A 432 24.55 -6.42 12.53
CA TRP A 432 25.75 -6.05 11.75
C TRP A 432 27.06 -5.98 12.55
N ILE A 433 27.02 -5.99 13.89
CA ILE A 433 28.24 -5.81 14.73
C ILE A 433 29.28 -6.92 14.50
N GLY A 434 28.82 -8.13 14.15
CA GLY A 434 29.71 -9.27 13.91
C GLY A 434 30.45 -9.24 12.58
N LEU A 435 30.19 -8.27 11.70
CA LEU A 435 30.91 -8.14 10.43
C LEU A 435 32.39 -7.88 10.69
N ARG A 436 33.25 -8.75 10.15
CA ARG A 436 34.70 -8.70 10.30
C ARG A 436 35.38 -8.30 8.99
N SER A 437 36.62 -7.82 9.10
CA SER A 437 37.47 -7.61 7.93
C SER A 437 37.93 -8.95 7.35
N HIS A 438 37.67 -9.15 6.06
CA HIS A 438 38.23 -10.24 5.25
C HIS A 438 39.41 -9.78 4.37
N PHE A 439 39.85 -8.53 4.54
CA PHE A 439 40.90 -7.95 3.72
C PHE A 439 42.26 -8.62 3.99
N ASN A 440 42.83 -9.22 2.95
CA ASN A 440 44.16 -9.84 3.00
C ASN A 440 44.99 -9.44 1.77
N VAL A 441 46.00 -8.61 1.99
CA VAL A 441 46.89 -8.09 0.93
C VAL A 441 47.72 -9.20 0.27
N LYS A 442 48.02 -10.29 0.99
CA LYS A 442 48.94 -11.33 0.51
C LYS A 442 48.31 -12.27 -0.52
N THR A 443 46.99 -12.42 -0.53
CA THR A 443 46.30 -13.39 -1.39
C THR A 443 46.41 -13.06 -2.88
N ARG A 444 46.38 -11.77 -3.24
CA ARG A 444 46.45 -11.32 -4.65
C ARG A 444 47.88 -11.27 -5.20
N ALA A 445 48.88 -11.11 -4.32
CA ALA A 445 50.29 -11.12 -4.71
C ALA A 445 50.75 -12.52 -5.16
N CYS A 446 50.34 -13.59 -4.45
CA CYS A 446 50.63 -14.97 -4.87
C CYS A 446 49.98 -15.38 -6.20
N GLU A 447 48.79 -14.86 -6.54
CA GLU A 447 48.12 -15.15 -7.82
C GLU A 447 48.76 -14.43 -9.02
N MET A 448 49.49 -13.34 -8.77
CA MET A 448 50.28 -12.65 -9.79
C MET A 448 51.66 -13.30 -9.99
N ASP A 449 52.34 -13.72 -8.91
CA ASP A 449 53.64 -14.39 -8.96
C ASP A 449 53.58 -15.83 -9.51
N THR A 450 52.39 -16.39 -9.73
CA THR A 450 52.18 -17.72 -10.33
C THR A 450 51.75 -17.66 -11.80
N LYS A 451 51.71 -16.46 -12.41
CA LYS A 451 51.43 -16.25 -13.83
C LYS A 451 52.64 -15.75 -14.66
N GLU A 452 53.83 -15.69 -14.05
CA GLU A 452 55.12 -15.68 -14.77
C GLU A 452 55.70 -17.09 -14.84
#